data_AF-A0A8C0WLN8-F1
#
_entry.id   AF-A0A8C0WLN8-F1
#
_cell.length_a   1.000
_cell.length_b   1.000
_cell.length_c   1.000
_cell.angle_alpha   90.00
_cell.angle_beta   90.00
_cell.angle_gamma   90.00
#
_symmetry.space_group_name_H-M   'P 1'
#
loop_
_entity.id
_entity.type
_entity.pdbx_description
1 polymer ?
#
loop_
_entity_poly.entity_id
_entity_poly.type
_entity_poly.pdbx_seq_one_letter_code
_entity_poly.pdbx_strand_id
1 'polypeptide(L)'
;MEECKEDQLDYESEKMEILRLAQSKKNITRLNVDLEKDMQRIDEANQELLLKIQEKENEIQRLESEATQTGDPTEEEEWEKENCTTMERETALQELEEETARLERKNETLVHSITELQRKLTRKSHKITTCEQGDPDRTPEESKVKLQELEISCADQAKELVKVRQDYVFVAQLCEDQALCIKRYQETLRKIEEELETRFLEREVSKVMSMDSVRKTCNSQNNEYNSISKKATLFGKRIFRSLFFTTLFFIRLMGYVIFHLNFVNPDLLVNMLPKILSRGVLWRLRSLLFPSLTLETEDMLPH
;
A
#
# COMPACT_ATOMS: atom_id res chain seq x y z
N MET A 1 47.52 37.18 -98.42
CA MET A 1 47.03 35.79 -98.58
C MET A 1 47.09 34.99 -97.26
N GLU A 2 47.77 35.51 -96.22
CA GLU A 2 47.80 34.96 -94.86
C GLU A 2 46.59 35.40 -94.01
N GLU A 3 46.20 36.67 -94.10
CA GLU A 3 45.09 37.28 -93.34
C GLU A 3 43.72 36.58 -93.60
N CYS A 4 43.37 36.28 -94.85
CA CYS A 4 42.15 35.51 -95.16
C CYS A 4 42.14 34.08 -94.59
N LYS A 5 43.31 33.48 -94.31
CA LYS A 5 43.38 32.13 -93.74
C LYS A 5 43.22 32.16 -92.23
N GLU A 6 43.71 33.21 -91.56
CA GLU A 6 43.52 33.42 -90.12
C GLU A 6 42.04 33.67 -89.80
N ASP A 7 41.36 34.53 -90.56
CA ASP A 7 39.93 34.81 -90.38
C ASP A 7 39.05 33.55 -90.55
N GLN A 8 39.42 32.68 -91.50
CA GLN A 8 38.68 31.43 -91.74
C GLN A 8 38.91 30.38 -90.63
N LEU A 9 40.10 30.35 -90.05
CA LEU A 9 40.42 29.49 -88.91
C LEU A 9 39.75 29.98 -87.62
N ASP A 10 39.69 31.30 -87.41
CA ASP A 10 39.02 31.90 -86.26
C ASP A 10 37.50 31.67 -86.31
N TYR A 11 36.89 31.80 -87.48
CA TYR A 11 35.47 31.49 -87.69
C TYR A 11 35.11 30.02 -87.39
N GLU A 12 35.94 29.05 -87.83
CA GLU A 12 35.71 27.63 -87.51
C GLU A 12 35.97 27.33 -86.03
N SER A 13 36.91 28.03 -85.38
CA SER A 13 37.15 27.95 -83.94
C SER A 13 35.95 28.47 -83.14
N GLU A 14 35.41 29.64 -83.49
CA GLU A 14 34.22 30.23 -82.86
C GLU A 14 33.00 29.34 -83.01
N LYS A 15 32.79 28.76 -84.20
CA LYS A 15 31.71 27.80 -84.45
C LYS A 15 31.83 26.54 -83.60
N MET A 16 33.04 26.01 -83.42
CA MET A 16 33.29 24.87 -82.53
C MET A 16 33.05 25.22 -81.06
N GLU A 17 33.42 26.43 -80.64
CA GLU A 17 33.15 26.96 -79.30
C GLU A 17 31.64 27.10 -79.04
N ILE A 18 30.89 27.65 -80.01
CA ILE A 18 29.43 27.79 -79.93
C ILE A 18 28.77 26.41 -79.77
N LEU A 19 29.22 25.39 -80.51
CA LEU A 19 28.71 24.03 -80.36
C LEU A 19 29.01 23.45 -78.96
N ARG A 20 30.23 23.68 -78.44
CA ARG A 20 30.62 23.23 -77.10
C ARG A 20 29.80 23.92 -76.01
N LEU A 21 29.58 25.23 -76.14
CA LEU A 21 28.74 26.03 -75.25
C LEU A 21 27.27 25.60 -75.32
N ALA A 22 26.74 25.30 -76.51
CA ALA A 22 25.38 24.79 -76.67
C ALA A 22 25.20 23.43 -76.00
N GLN A 23 26.19 22.54 -76.13
CA GLN A 23 26.19 21.24 -75.44
C GLN A 23 26.31 21.40 -73.93
N SER A 24 27.21 22.28 -73.46
CA SER A 24 27.37 22.61 -72.03
C SER A 24 26.06 23.17 -71.44
N LYS A 25 25.41 24.11 -72.14
CA LYS A 25 24.11 24.65 -71.76
C LYS A 25 23.06 23.57 -71.60
N LYS A 26 22.97 22.63 -72.56
CA LYS A 26 22.03 21.50 -72.49
C LYS A 26 22.32 20.59 -71.30
N ASN A 27 23.59 20.34 -70.99
CA ASN A 27 23.99 19.57 -69.82
C ASN A 27 23.59 20.27 -68.51
N ILE A 28 23.85 21.58 -68.40
CA ILE A 28 23.46 22.39 -67.22
C ILE A 28 21.93 22.37 -67.05
N THR A 29 21.16 22.56 -68.13
CA THR A 29 19.70 22.50 -68.05
C THR A 29 19.20 21.14 -67.56
N ARG A 30 19.79 20.04 -68.03
CA ARG A 30 19.45 18.70 -67.54
C ARG A 30 19.78 18.55 -66.05
N LEU A 31 20.97 18.98 -65.64
CA LEU A 31 21.40 18.92 -64.24
C LEU A 31 20.47 19.71 -63.32
N ASN A 32 20.04 20.90 -63.75
CA ASN A 32 19.11 21.73 -62.99
C ASN A 32 17.74 21.06 -62.82
N VAL A 33 17.22 20.39 -63.87
CA VAL A 33 15.96 19.64 -63.78
C VAL A 33 16.09 18.45 -62.83
N ASP A 34 17.22 17.75 -62.85
CA ASP A 34 17.47 16.64 -61.93
C ASP A 34 17.58 17.15 -60.48
N LEU A 35 18.26 18.27 -60.25
CA LEU A 35 18.36 18.92 -58.94
C LEU A 35 17.00 19.40 -58.40
N GLU A 36 16.16 19.97 -59.25
CA GLU A 36 14.81 20.42 -58.88
C GLU A 36 13.92 19.23 -58.44
N LYS A 37 14.04 18.10 -59.13
CA LYS A 37 13.36 16.85 -58.73
C LYS A 37 13.91 16.31 -57.42
N ASP A 38 15.21 16.37 -57.20
CA ASP A 38 15.82 15.91 -55.94
C ASP A 38 15.37 16.77 -54.76
N MET A 39 15.32 18.09 -54.95
CA MET A 39 14.80 19.03 -53.96
C MET A 39 13.34 18.74 -53.63
N GLN A 40 12.49 18.55 -54.65
CA GLN A 40 11.09 18.20 -54.44
C GLN A 40 10.92 16.87 -53.68
N ARG A 41 11.72 15.85 -54.01
CA ARG A 41 11.70 14.56 -53.28
C ARG A 41 12.09 14.71 -51.82
N ILE A 42 13.08 15.55 -51.52
CA ILE A 42 13.50 15.84 -50.15
C ILE A 42 12.38 16.58 -49.40
N ASP A 43 11.73 17.55 -50.03
CA ASP A 43 10.62 18.29 -49.42
C ASP A 43 9.42 17.39 -49.10
N GLU A 44 9.06 16.48 -50.02
CA GLU A 44 8.01 15.48 -49.81
C GLU A 44 8.35 14.53 -48.64
N ALA A 45 9.59 14.03 -48.58
CA ALA A 45 10.04 13.16 -47.49
C ALA A 45 10.07 13.90 -46.13
N ASN A 46 10.48 15.16 -46.11
CA ASN A 46 10.47 15.99 -44.91
C ASN A 46 9.05 16.26 -44.42
N GLN A 47 8.10 16.50 -45.32
CA GLN A 47 6.69 16.67 -44.98
C GLN A 47 6.10 15.39 -44.38
N GLU A 48 6.43 14.22 -44.93
CA GLU A 48 6.02 12.93 -44.35
C GLU A 48 6.60 12.71 -42.94
N LEU A 49 7.87 13.06 -42.74
CA LEU A 49 8.51 12.98 -41.42
C LEU A 49 7.86 13.92 -40.40
N LEU A 50 7.51 15.15 -40.80
CA LEU A 50 6.79 16.11 -39.96
C LEU A 50 5.45 15.56 -39.50
N LEU A 51 4.68 14.92 -40.40
CA LEU A 51 3.42 14.27 -40.03
C LEU A 51 3.65 13.13 -39.03
N LYS A 52 4.65 12.28 -39.25
CA LYS A 52 5.01 11.20 -38.30
C LYS A 52 5.43 11.72 -36.94
N ILE A 53 6.20 12.80 -36.89
CA ILE A 53 6.60 13.44 -35.63
C ILE A 53 5.35 13.93 -34.89
N GLN A 54 4.44 14.62 -35.58
CA GLN A 54 3.20 15.12 -34.98
C GLN A 54 2.30 13.99 -34.47
N GLU A 55 2.18 12.88 -35.21
CA GLU A 55 1.47 11.68 -34.75
C GLU A 55 2.09 11.10 -33.47
N LYS A 56 3.42 11.01 -33.40
CA LYS A 56 4.13 10.54 -32.20
C LYS A 56 4.01 11.49 -31.02
N GLU A 57 4.03 12.79 -31.26
CA GLU A 57 3.82 13.82 -30.23
C GLU A 57 2.42 13.67 -29.61
N ASN A 58 1.39 13.49 -30.44
CA ASN A 58 0.01 13.27 -29.98
C ASN A 58 -0.13 11.96 -29.21
N GLU A 59 0.55 10.89 -29.64
CA GLU A 59 0.59 9.61 -28.93
C GLU A 59 1.23 9.76 -27.55
N ILE A 60 2.36 10.47 -27.47
CA ILE A 60 3.05 10.75 -26.20
C ILE A 60 2.14 11.55 -25.27
N GLN A 61 1.54 12.65 -25.75
CA GLN A 61 0.61 13.44 -24.93
C GLN A 61 -0.58 12.62 -24.43
N ARG A 62 -1.10 11.70 -25.25
CA ARG A 62 -2.17 10.80 -24.81
C ARG A 62 -1.69 9.88 -23.69
N LEU A 63 -0.52 9.25 -23.85
CA LEU A 63 0.05 8.36 -22.84
C LEU A 63 0.41 9.12 -21.55
N GLU A 64 0.92 10.34 -21.64
CA GLU A 64 1.18 11.21 -20.48
C GLU A 64 -0.12 11.59 -19.76
N SER A 65 -1.17 11.90 -20.52
CA SER A 65 -2.50 12.18 -19.94
C SER A 65 -3.10 10.94 -19.27
N GLU A 66 -2.85 9.74 -19.83
CA GLU A 66 -3.28 8.48 -19.24
C GLU A 66 -2.51 8.21 -17.96
N ALA A 67 -1.18 8.32 -17.97
CA ALA A 67 -0.31 8.12 -16.81
C ALA A 67 -0.62 9.08 -15.66
N THR A 68 -0.88 10.36 -15.96
CA THR A 68 -1.30 11.34 -14.95
C THR A 68 -2.74 11.11 -14.46
N GLN A 69 -3.57 10.42 -15.24
CA GLN A 69 -4.93 10.05 -14.85
C GLN A 69 -5.00 8.71 -14.09
N THR A 70 -4.08 7.77 -14.35
CA THR A 70 -3.93 6.52 -13.60
C THR A 70 -3.07 6.65 -12.35
N GLY A 71 -2.27 7.71 -12.22
CA GLY A 71 -1.67 8.11 -10.94
C GLY A 71 -2.78 8.49 -9.95
N ASP A 72 -3.36 7.49 -9.29
CA ASP A 72 -4.27 7.73 -8.19
C ASP A 72 -3.45 8.36 -7.06
N PRO A 73 -3.73 9.60 -6.61
CA PRO A 73 -3.03 10.17 -5.46
C PRO A 73 -3.13 9.28 -4.22
N THR A 74 -4.09 8.35 -4.20
CA THR A 74 -4.23 7.31 -3.18
C THR A 74 -3.09 6.28 -3.22
N GLU A 75 -2.58 5.89 -4.40
CA GLU A 75 -1.47 4.92 -4.51
C GLU A 75 -0.14 5.51 -4.05
N GLU A 76 0.11 6.79 -4.32
CA GLU A 76 1.32 7.49 -3.85
C GLU A 76 1.28 7.71 -2.33
N GLU A 77 0.12 8.06 -1.77
CA GLU A 77 -0.09 8.16 -0.31
C GLU A 77 0.00 6.79 0.38
N GLU A 78 -0.45 5.71 -0.27
CA GLU A 78 -0.31 4.34 0.23
C GLU A 78 1.14 3.89 0.21
N TRP A 79 1.90 4.20 -0.84
CA TRP A 79 3.32 3.89 -0.93
C TRP A 79 4.14 4.62 0.15
N GLU A 80 3.84 5.90 0.40
CA GLU A 80 4.47 6.65 1.49
C GLU A 80 4.13 6.09 2.87
N LYS A 81 2.88 5.67 3.09
CA LYS A 81 2.47 5.01 4.34
C LYS A 81 3.15 3.67 4.53
N GLU A 82 3.21 2.84 3.49
CA GLU A 82 3.87 1.54 3.54
C GLU A 82 5.36 1.73 3.88
N ASN A 83 6.01 2.70 3.25
CA ASN A 83 7.42 3.02 3.52
C ASN A 83 7.65 3.58 4.95
N CYS A 84 6.70 4.35 5.49
CA CYS A 84 6.75 4.75 6.91
C CYS A 84 6.64 3.53 7.83
N THR A 85 5.71 2.62 7.54
CA THR A 85 5.49 1.43 8.38
C THR A 85 6.64 0.43 8.32
N THR A 86 7.33 0.32 7.19
CA THR A 86 8.53 -0.53 7.08
C THR A 86 9.68 0.04 7.90
N MET A 87 9.88 1.36 7.88
CA MET A 87 10.88 2.03 8.71
C MET A 87 10.60 1.89 10.22
N GLU A 88 9.33 1.99 10.65
CA GLU A 88 8.93 1.73 12.04
C GLU A 88 9.15 0.27 12.45
N ARG A 89 8.95 -0.68 11.53
CA ARG A 89 9.23 -2.10 11.79
C ARG A 89 10.73 -2.38 11.90
N GLU A 90 11.54 -1.77 11.05
CA GLU A 90 12.99 -1.94 11.06
C GLU A 90 13.61 -1.41 12.36
N THR A 91 13.16 -0.23 12.80
CA THR A 91 13.57 0.34 14.10
C THR A 91 13.16 -0.54 15.28
N ALA A 92 11.92 -1.06 15.31
CA ALA A 92 11.48 -1.99 16.35
C ALA A 92 12.26 -3.31 16.35
N LEU A 93 12.64 -3.83 15.18
CA LEU A 93 13.50 -5.01 15.07
C LEU A 93 14.90 -4.75 15.64
N GLN A 94 15.47 -3.58 15.35
CA GLN A 94 16.77 -3.19 15.87
C GLN A 94 16.76 -3.10 17.41
N GLU A 95 15.72 -2.51 18.00
CA GLU A 95 15.55 -2.48 19.47
C GLU A 95 15.43 -3.88 20.08
N LEU A 96 14.69 -4.78 19.43
CA LEU A 96 14.55 -6.17 19.88
C LEU A 96 15.89 -6.93 19.80
N GLU A 97 16.70 -6.68 18.78
CA GLU A 97 18.01 -7.28 18.63
C GLU A 97 18.97 -6.82 19.74
N GLU A 98 18.97 -5.52 20.06
CA GLU A 98 19.75 -4.95 21.16
C GLU A 98 19.33 -5.52 22.53
N GLU A 99 18.03 -5.63 22.78
CA GLU A 99 17.51 -6.24 24.01
C GLU A 99 17.83 -7.72 24.11
N THR A 100 17.77 -8.45 22.98
CA THR A 100 18.17 -9.86 22.92
C THR A 100 19.64 -10.02 23.27
N ALA A 101 20.53 -9.21 22.67
CA ALA A 101 21.95 -9.20 23.01
C ALA A 101 22.21 -8.83 24.48
N ARG A 102 21.39 -7.95 25.07
CA ARG A 102 21.48 -7.60 26.50
C ARG A 102 21.08 -8.77 27.40
N LEU A 103 20.00 -9.47 27.06
CA LEU A 103 19.53 -10.65 27.78
C LEU A 103 20.53 -11.81 27.69
N GLU A 104 21.15 -12.00 26.53
CA GLU A 104 22.15 -13.04 26.32
C GLU A 104 23.37 -12.83 27.23
N ARG A 105 23.91 -11.62 27.31
CA ARG A 105 25.00 -11.29 28.26
C ARG A 105 24.61 -11.55 29.73
N LYS A 106 23.37 -11.23 30.12
CA LYS A 106 22.88 -11.53 31.47
C LYS A 106 22.78 -13.04 31.70
N ASN A 107 22.32 -13.79 30.71
CA ASN A 107 22.21 -15.23 30.77
C ASN A 107 23.59 -15.89 30.89
N GLU A 108 24.57 -15.48 30.10
CA GLU A 108 25.97 -15.91 30.22
C GLU A 108 26.53 -15.67 31.62
N THR A 109 26.27 -14.48 32.19
CA THR A 109 26.70 -14.13 33.54
C THR A 109 26.06 -15.03 34.60
N LEU A 110 24.75 -15.31 34.46
CA LEU A 110 24.03 -16.20 35.37
C LEU A 110 24.53 -17.65 35.26
N VAL A 111 24.75 -18.15 34.04
CA VAL A 111 25.35 -19.47 33.80
C VAL A 111 26.71 -19.56 34.48
N HIS A 112 27.58 -18.56 34.31
CA HIS A 112 28.87 -18.53 35.00
C HIS A 112 28.70 -18.55 36.54
N SER A 113 27.79 -17.74 37.10
CA SER A 113 27.51 -17.72 38.55
C SER A 113 26.99 -19.08 39.07
N ILE A 114 26.08 -19.72 38.33
CA ILE A 114 25.54 -21.05 38.66
C ILE A 114 26.66 -22.08 38.66
N THR A 115 27.53 -22.09 37.64
CA THR A 115 28.66 -23.04 37.58
C THR A 115 29.64 -22.82 38.74
N GLU A 116 29.84 -21.57 39.17
CA GLU A 116 30.68 -21.25 40.34
C GLU A 116 30.06 -21.74 41.64
N LEU A 117 28.75 -21.53 41.82
CA LEU A 117 28.02 -22.02 42.99
C LEU A 117 27.99 -23.55 43.03
N GLN A 118 27.78 -24.23 41.90
CA GLN A 118 27.87 -25.68 41.80
C GLN A 118 29.26 -26.18 42.18
N ARG A 119 30.33 -25.52 41.73
CA ARG A 119 31.71 -25.84 42.11
C ARG A 119 31.98 -25.65 43.61
N LYS A 120 31.43 -24.57 44.20
CA LYS A 120 31.51 -24.34 45.66
C LYS A 120 30.75 -25.43 46.42
N LEU A 121 29.58 -25.85 45.94
CA LEU A 121 28.78 -26.91 46.54
C LEU A 121 29.49 -28.26 46.50
N THR A 122 30.05 -28.65 45.34
CA THR A 122 30.81 -29.92 45.21
C THR A 122 32.10 -29.92 46.02
N ARG A 123 32.78 -28.77 46.16
CA ARG A 123 33.94 -28.63 47.05
C ARG A 123 33.55 -28.73 48.53
N LYS A 124 32.38 -28.21 48.90
CA LYS A 124 31.85 -28.29 50.27
C LYS A 124 31.39 -29.71 50.59
N SER A 125 30.77 -30.42 49.65
CA SER A 125 30.38 -31.83 49.84
C SER A 125 31.60 -32.75 49.95
N HIS A 126 32.67 -32.53 49.17
CA HIS A 126 33.95 -33.24 49.35
C HIS A 126 34.63 -32.96 50.69
N LYS A 127 34.47 -31.75 51.24
CA LYS A 127 34.94 -31.40 52.59
C LYS A 127 34.09 -32.03 53.69
N ILE A 128 32.80 -32.28 53.44
CA ILE A 128 31.90 -32.94 54.39
C ILE A 128 32.13 -34.46 54.40
N THR A 129 32.34 -35.10 53.25
CA THR A 129 32.71 -36.53 53.18
C THR A 129 34.10 -36.85 53.74
N THR A 130 35.01 -35.86 53.83
CA THR A 130 36.29 -35.99 54.55
C THR A 130 36.19 -35.67 56.05
N CYS A 131 35.08 -35.04 56.49
CA CYS A 131 34.83 -34.68 57.89
C CYS A 131 33.84 -35.64 58.59
N GLU A 132 33.22 -36.57 57.85
CA GLU A 132 32.31 -37.62 58.36
C GLU A 132 33.03 -38.77 59.07
N GLN A 133 34.30 -38.58 59.41
CA GLN A 133 35.07 -39.44 60.30
C GLN A 133 35.45 -38.61 61.54
N GLY A 134 34.44 -38.17 62.29
CA GLY A 134 34.66 -37.31 63.45
C GLY A 134 33.41 -37.07 64.30
N ASP A 135 33.37 -37.81 65.41
CA ASP A 135 32.73 -37.53 66.71
C ASP A 135 31.21 -37.80 66.89
N PRO A 136 30.82 -38.81 67.69
CA PRO A 136 29.44 -39.08 68.06
C PRO A 136 29.12 -38.39 69.39
N ASP A 137 28.82 -37.09 69.37
CA ASP A 137 28.15 -36.47 70.53
C ASP A 137 27.12 -35.44 70.06
N ARG A 138 25.93 -35.95 69.70
CA ARG A 138 24.75 -35.13 69.51
C ARG A 138 23.60 -35.74 70.28
N THR A 139 23.16 -35.02 71.31
CA THR A 139 22.08 -35.48 72.19
C THR A 139 20.79 -35.73 71.40
N PRO A 140 20.08 -36.85 71.66
CA PRO A 140 18.94 -37.34 70.86
C PRO A 140 17.71 -36.41 70.83
N GLU A 141 17.64 -35.43 71.72
CA GLU A 141 16.54 -34.45 71.75
C GLU A 141 16.72 -33.31 70.73
N GLU A 142 17.95 -32.86 70.47
CA GLU A 142 18.19 -31.82 69.44
C GLU A 142 17.94 -32.33 68.02
N SER A 143 18.23 -33.61 67.77
CA SER A 143 17.99 -34.22 66.46
C SER A 143 16.50 -34.39 66.18
N LYS A 144 15.67 -34.70 67.20
CA LYS A 144 14.21 -34.75 67.06
C LYS A 144 13.59 -33.38 66.74
N VAL A 145 14.00 -32.32 67.43
CA VAL A 145 13.46 -30.97 67.21
C VAL A 145 13.76 -30.49 65.78
N LYS A 146 14.99 -30.72 65.29
CA LYS A 146 15.37 -30.37 63.91
C LYS A 146 14.61 -31.18 62.86
N LEU A 147 14.29 -32.44 63.16
CA LEU A 147 13.50 -33.29 62.28
C LEU A 147 12.07 -32.77 62.15
N GLN A 148 11.47 -32.36 63.28
CA GLN A 148 10.13 -31.78 63.31
C GLN A 148 10.05 -30.42 62.61
N GLU A 149 11.08 -29.57 62.77
CA GLU A 149 11.18 -28.29 62.06
C GLU A 149 11.32 -28.47 60.54
N LEU A 150 12.13 -29.44 60.09
CA LEU A 150 12.24 -29.81 58.69
C LEU A 150 10.94 -30.38 58.12
N GLU A 151 10.18 -31.15 58.91
CA GLU A 151 8.89 -31.70 58.50
C GLU A 151 7.85 -30.60 58.26
N ILE A 152 7.79 -29.59 59.13
CA ILE A 152 6.94 -28.40 58.95
C ILE A 152 7.36 -27.62 57.70
N SER A 153 8.66 -27.35 57.53
CA SER A 153 9.17 -26.65 56.34
C SER A 153 8.90 -27.44 55.04
N CYS A 154 8.96 -28.77 55.08
CA CYS A 154 8.66 -29.63 53.94
C CYS A 154 7.16 -29.59 53.59
N ALA A 155 6.29 -29.58 54.60
CA ALA A 155 4.86 -29.44 54.41
C ALA A 155 4.49 -28.08 53.79
N ASP A 156 5.13 -26.99 54.24
CA ASP A 156 4.94 -25.65 53.67
C ASP A 156 5.43 -25.58 52.22
N GLN A 157 6.61 -26.14 51.92
CA GLN A 157 7.14 -26.20 50.56
C GLN A 157 6.26 -27.03 49.61
N ALA A 158 5.72 -28.16 50.09
CA ALA A 158 4.78 -28.97 49.32
C ALA A 158 3.50 -28.20 48.96
N LYS A 159 3.01 -27.36 49.89
CA LYS A 159 1.83 -26.52 49.68
C LYS A 159 2.06 -25.44 48.62
N GLU A 160 3.22 -24.78 48.66
CA GLU A 160 3.61 -23.79 47.66
C GLU A 160 3.81 -24.43 46.28
N LEU A 161 4.40 -25.63 46.21
CA LEU A 161 4.54 -26.37 44.95
C LEU A 161 3.19 -26.73 44.31
N VAL A 162 2.16 -27.03 45.11
CA VAL A 162 0.81 -27.29 44.58
C VAL A 162 0.22 -26.02 43.96
N LYS A 163 0.39 -24.85 44.59
CA LYS A 163 -0.07 -23.56 44.02
C LYS A 163 0.64 -23.25 42.72
N VAL A 164 1.98 -23.31 42.71
CA VAL A 164 2.79 -23.06 41.51
C VAL A 164 2.40 -24.02 40.38
N ARG A 165 2.13 -25.28 40.68
CA ARG A 165 1.63 -26.24 39.69
C ARG A 165 0.26 -25.83 39.13
N GLN A 166 -0.66 -25.37 39.97
CA GLN A 166 -1.97 -24.88 39.50
C GLN A 166 -1.84 -23.64 38.63
N ASP A 167 -1.02 -22.67 39.03
CA ASP A 167 -0.75 -21.46 38.25
C ASP A 167 -0.13 -21.81 36.89
N TYR A 168 0.81 -22.76 36.86
CA TYR A 168 1.41 -23.24 35.61
C TYR A 168 0.38 -23.86 34.66
N VAL A 169 -0.53 -24.70 35.18
CA VAL A 169 -1.61 -25.30 34.37
C VAL A 169 -2.55 -24.21 33.83
N PHE A 170 -2.87 -23.21 34.65
CA PHE A 170 -3.70 -22.08 34.23
C PHE A 170 -3.03 -21.26 33.11
N VAL A 171 -1.74 -20.94 33.26
CA VAL A 171 -0.97 -20.24 32.22
C VAL A 171 -0.87 -21.05 30.94
N ALA A 172 -0.66 -22.37 31.03
CA ALA A 172 -0.62 -23.24 29.86
C ALA A 172 -1.95 -23.19 29.08
N GLN A 173 -3.09 -23.23 29.79
CA GLN A 173 -4.41 -23.11 29.16
C GLN A 173 -4.60 -21.76 28.46
N LEU A 174 -4.17 -20.66 29.10
CA LEU A 174 -4.23 -19.32 28.49
C LEU A 174 -3.40 -19.25 27.20
N CYS A 175 -2.21 -19.88 27.19
CA CYS A 175 -1.37 -19.95 26.01
C CYS A 175 -2.05 -20.74 24.88
N GLU A 176 -2.73 -21.85 25.19
CA GLU A 176 -3.51 -22.61 24.20
C GLU A 176 -4.66 -21.79 23.61
N ASP A 177 -5.42 -21.10 24.47
CA ASP A 177 -6.52 -20.24 24.03
C ASP A 177 -6.03 -19.08 23.15
N GLN A 178 -4.90 -18.48 23.51
CA GLN A 178 -4.27 -17.42 22.72
C GLN A 178 -3.77 -17.95 21.36
N ALA A 179 -3.18 -19.14 21.32
CA ALA A 179 -2.77 -19.79 20.07
C ALA A 179 -3.96 -20.06 19.14
N LEU A 180 -5.10 -20.50 19.69
CA LEU A 180 -6.34 -20.67 18.93
C LEU A 180 -6.87 -19.34 18.39
N CYS A 181 -6.81 -18.27 19.19
CA CYS A 181 -7.23 -16.94 18.78
C CYS A 181 -6.38 -16.41 17.62
N ILE A 182 -5.05 -16.51 17.73
CA ILE A 182 -4.11 -16.12 16.67
C ILE A 182 -4.39 -16.90 15.39
N LYS A 183 -4.60 -18.23 15.49
CA LYS A 183 -4.91 -19.08 14.34
C LYS A 183 -6.18 -18.64 13.61
N ARG A 184 -7.22 -18.24 14.36
CA ARG A 184 -8.47 -17.71 13.77
C ARG A 184 -8.23 -16.41 13.03
N TYR A 185 -7.47 -15.47 13.61
CA TYR A 185 -7.14 -14.21 12.94
C TYR A 185 -6.35 -14.42 11.66
N GLN A 186 -5.35 -15.32 11.68
CA GLN A 186 -4.58 -15.67 10.48
C GLN A 186 -5.48 -16.27 9.38
N GLU A 187 -6.43 -17.13 9.74
CA GLU A 187 -7.36 -17.69 8.77
C GLU A 187 -8.30 -16.63 8.17
N THR A 188 -8.80 -15.70 8.98
CA THR A 188 -9.62 -14.59 8.50
C THR A 188 -8.84 -13.66 7.57
N LEU A 189 -7.58 -13.34 7.90
CA LEU A 189 -6.73 -12.52 7.05
C LEU A 189 -6.51 -13.17 5.68
N ARG A 190 -6.19 -14.46 5.66
CA ARG A 190 -6.04 -15.21 4.41
C ARG A 190 -7.31 -15.21 3.55
N LYS A 191 -8.50 -15.34 4.17
CA LYS A 191 -9.77 -15.26 3.42
C LYS A 191 -9.99 -13.87 2.81
N ILE A 192 -9.64 -12.81 3.53
CA ILE A 192 -9.74 -11.44 3.02
C ILE A 192 -8.78 -11.24 1.83
N GLU A 193 -7.55 -11.76 1.92
CA GLU A 193 -6.56 -11.70 0.84
C GLU A 193 -7.05 -12.44 -0.41
N GLU A 194 -7.54 -13.67 -0.27
CA GLU A 194 -8.16 -14.43 -1.36
C GLU A 194 -9.38 -13.71 -1.97
N GLU A 195 -10.23 -13.08 -1.15
CA GLU A 195 -11.36 -12.26 -1.63
C GLU A 195 -10.91 -11.01 -2.39
N LEU A 196 -9.81 -10.38 -1.99
CA LEU A 196 -9.26 -9.22 -2.68
C LEU A 196 -8.66 -9.60 -4.03
N GLU A 197 -7.90 -10.69 -4.11
CA GLU A 197 -7.35 -11.21 -5.36
C GLU A 197 -8.45 -11.59 -6.35
N THR A 198 -9.49 -12.30 -5.87
CA THR A 198 -10.62 -12.70 -6.72
C THR A 198 -11.41 -11.50 -7.23
N ARG A 199 -11.65 -10.48 -6.40
CA ARG A 199 -12.28 -9.22 -6.83
C ARG A 199 -11.44 -8.44 -7.83
N PHE A 200 -10.11 -8.44 -7.65
CA PHE A 200 -9.20 -7.80 -8.61
C PHE A 200 -9.26 -8.51 -9.96
N LEU A 201 -9.20 -9.85 -9.96
CA LEU A 201 -9.33 -10.65 -11.17
C LEU A 201 -10.69 -10.45 -11.84
N GLU A 202 -11.78 -10.44 -11.08
CA GLU A 202 -13.14 -10.18 -11.60
C GLU A 202 -13.25 -8.79 -12.25
N ARG A 203 -12.60 -7.77 -11.66
CA ARG A 203 -12.54 -6.42 -12.22
C ARG A 203 -11.78 -6.39 -13.54
N GLU A 204 -10.63 -7.05 -13.63
CA GLU A 204 -9.86 -7.14 -14.87
C GLU A 204 -10.59 -7.95 -15.95
N VAL A 205 -11.22 -9.08 -15.59
CA VAL A 205 -12.08 -9.84 -16.51
C VAL A 205 -13.25 -8.98 -17.01
N SER A 206 -13.91 -8.23 -16.13
CA SER A 206 -15.00 -7.31 -16.48
C SER A 206 -14.52 -6.20 -17.43
N LYS A 207 -13.31 -5.67 -17.19
CA LYS A 207 -12.67 -4.66 -18.05
C LYS A 207 -12.42 -5.22 -19.45
N VAL A 208 -11.85 -6.41 -19.58
CA VAL A 208 -11.62 -7.10 -20.87
C VAL A 208 -12.95 -7.39 -21.58
N MET A 209 -13.93 -7.96 -20.88
CA MET A 209 -15.27 -8.22 -21.43
C MET A 209 -15.94 -6.94 -21.94
N SER A 210 -15.78 -5.82 -21.22
CA SER A 210 -16.31 -4.52 -21.65
C SER A 210 -15.63 -4.00 -22.91
N MET A 211 -14.31 -4.17 -23.05
CA MET A 211 -13.57 -3.78 -24.27
C MET A 211 -13.98 -4.60 -25.49
N ASP A 212 -14.22 -5.91 -25.33
CA ASP A 212 -14.76 -6.76 -26.40
C ASP A 212 -16.19 -6.38 -26.80
N SER A 213 -17.01 -5.97 -25.83
CA SER A 213 -18.35 -5.44 -26.11
C SER A 213 -18.29 -4.12 -26.87
N VAL A 214 -17.38 -3.21 -26.51
CA VAL A 214 -17.16 -1.93 -27.19
C VAL A 214 -16.67 -2.18 -28.62
N ARG A 215 -15.73 -3.11 -28.83
CA ARG A 215 -15.27 -3.53 -30.16
C ARG A 215 -16.40 -4.12 -31.02
N LYS A 216 -17.30 -4.91 -30.45
CA LYS A 216 -18.51 -5.41 -31.15
C LYS A 216 -19.53 -4.30 -31.45
N THR A 217 -19.66 -3.32 -30.57
CA THR A 217 -20.63 -2.21 -30.71
C THR A 217 -20.13 -1.15 -31.70
N CYS A 218 -18.82 -0.95 -31.85
CA CYS A 218 -18.25 -0.04 -32.86
C CYS A 218 -18.52 -0.49 -34.31
N ASN A 219 -18.89 -1.76 -34.54
CA ASN A 219 -19.36 -2.24 -35.83
C ASN A 219 -20.86 -1.99 -36.07
N SER A 220 -21.62 -1.55 -35.05
CA SER A 220 -23.03 -1.24 -35.16
C SER A 220 -23.35 0.15 -34.63
N GLN A 221 -23.49 1.09 -35.57
CA GLN A 221 -24.32 2.29 -35.48
C GLN A 221 -23.79 3.52 -34.72
N ASN A 222 -23.61 4.58 -35.54
CA ASN A 222 -23.96 5.96 -35.24
C ASN A 222 -25.21 6.07 -34.35
N ASN A 223 -25.09 6.68 -33.17
CA ASN A 223 -26.23 7.35 -32.54
C ASN A 223 -25.75 8.47 -31.60
N GLU A 224 -25.80 9.68 -32.13
CA GLU A 224 -25.30 10.92 -31.53
C GLU A 224 -26.10 11.34 -30.26
N TYR A 225 -27.32 10.81 -30.08
CA TYR A 225 -28.23 11.18 -28.99
C TYR A 225 -27.91 10.56 -27.62
N ASN A 226 -27.13 9.47 -27.57
CA ASN A 226 -26.78 8.77 -26.32
C ASN A 226 -25.58 9.40 -25.58
N SER A 227 -24.84 10.29 -26.23
CA SER A 227 -23.61 10.87 -25.69
C SER A 227 -23.87 11.96 -24.64
N ILE A 228 -24.94 12.75 -24.81
CA ILE A 228 -25.29 13.88 -23.94
C ILE A 228 -25.84 13.38 -22.60
N SER A 229 -26.72 12.37 -22.63
CA SER A 229 -27.28 11.71 -21.44
C SER A 229 -26.17 11.07 -20.58
N LYS A 230 -25.26 10.30 -21.18
CA LYS A 230 -24.15 9.65 -20.46
C LYS A 230 -23.18 10.65 -19.82
N LYS A 231 -22.90 11.78 -20.49
CA LYS A 231 -22.06 12.85 -19.93
C LYS A 231 -22.73 13.50 -18.70
N ALA A 232 -24.04 13.75 -18.75
CA ALA A 232 -24.79 14.30 -17.62
C ALA A 232 -24.82 13.33 -16.41
N THR A 233 -25.00 12.03 -16.65
CA THR A 233 -25.00 11.01 -15.57
C THR A 233 -23.61 10.85 -14.93
N LEU A 234 -22.53 10.94 -15.72
CA LEU A 234 -21.15 10.90 -15.21
C LEU A 234 -20.81 12.13 -14.37
N PHE A 235 -21.24 13.32 -14.80
CA PHE A 235 -21.12 14.55 -14.00
C PHE A 235 -21.89 14.44 -12.68
N GLY A 236 -23.12 13.93 -12.71
CA GLY A 236 -23.91 13.69 -11.50
C GLY A 236 -23.25 12.73 -10.53
N LYS A 237 -22.67 11.63 -11.01
CA LYS A 237 -21.96 10.64 -10.17
C LYS A 237 -20.69 11.23 -9.54
N ARG A 238 -19.96 12.08 -10.27
CA ARG A 238 -18.75 12.75 -9.75
C ARG A 238 -19.09 13.78 -8.68
N ILE A 239 -20.14 14.57 -8.91
CA ILE A 239 -20.64 15.56 -7.94
C ILE A 239 -21.19 14.84 -6.70
N PHE A 240 -21.97 13.78 -6.86
CA PHE A 240 -22.49 13.00 -5.74
C PHE A 240 -21.39 12.36 -4.90
N ARG A 241 -20.36 11.79 -5.55
CA ARG A 241 -19.19 11.22 -4.86
C ARG A 241 -18.43 12.29 -4.07
N SER A 242 -18.22 13.47 -4.66
CA SER A 242 -17.59 14.61 -3.98
C SER A 242 -18.41 15.11 -2.79
N LEU A 243 -19.73 15.28 -2.96
CA LEU A 243 -20.64 15.66 -1.88
C LEU A 243 -20.67 14.63 -0.75
N PHE A 244 -20.62 13.33 -1.08
CA PHE A 244 -20.58 12.26 -0.11
C PHE A 244 -19.30 12.30 0.74
N PHE A 245 -18.12 12.42 0.10
CA PHE A 245 -16.86 12.56 0.83
C PHE A 245 -16.80 13.83 1.66
N THR A 246 -17.31 14.93 1.11
CA THR A 246 -17.41 16.20 1.83
C THR A 246 -18.28 16.05 3.08
N THR A 247 -19.42 15.34 2.96
CA THR A 247 -20.32 15.04 4.09
C THR A 247 -19.65 14.16 5.14
N LEU A 248 -18.94 13.10 4.73
CA LEU A 248 -18.17 12.24 5.66
C LEU A 248 -17.07 13.03 6.39
N PHE A 249 -16.36 13.91 5.68
CA PHE A 249 -15.37 14.78 6.27
C PHE A 249 -15.99 15.72 7.31
N PHE A 250 -17.14 16.32 7.00
CA PHE A 250 -17.88 17.16 7.94
C PHE A 250 -18.37 16.37 9.16
N ILE A 251 -18.89 15.15 8.99
CA ILE A 251 -19.30 14.30 10.11
C ILE A 251 -18.10 13.99 11.01
N ARG A 252 -16.95 13.64 10.42
CA ARG A 252 -15.71 13.37 11.16
C ARG A 252 -15.20 14.61 11.90
N LEU A 253 -15.21 15.78 11.24
CA LEU A 253 -14.83 17.06 11.85
C LEU A 253 -15.76 17.42 13.01
N MET A 254 -17.07 17.27 12.83
CA MET A 254 -18.06 17.48 13.89
C MET A 254 -17.84 16.52 15.06
N GLY A 255 -17.49 15.26 14.78
CA GLY A 255 -17.12 14.29 15.80
C GLY A 255 -15.92 14.75 16.63
N TYR A 256 -14.86 15.27 16.01
CA TYR A 256 -13.71 15.83 16.71
C TYR A 256 -14.07 17.06 17.53
N VAL A 257 -14.88 17.98 16.99
CA VAL A 257 -15.35 19.17 17.71
C VAL A 257 -16.16 18.77 18.94
N ILE A 258 -17.08 17.81 18.82
CA ILE A 258 -17.88 17.28 19.93
C ILE A 258 -16.98 16.61 20.97
N PHE A 259 -15.99 15.82 20.53
CA PHE A 259 -15.02 15.19 21.42
C PHE A 259 -14.19 16.22 22.21
N HIS A 260 -13.70 17.26 21.54
CA HIS A 260 -12.97 18.34 22.19
C HIS A 260 -13.86 19.15 23.14
N LEU A 261 -15.11 19.43 22.77
CA LEU A 261 -16.06 20.10 23.65
C LEU A 261 -16.36 19.27 24.91
N ASN A 262 -16.48 17.95 24.79
CA ASN A 262 -16.63 17.04 25.92
C ASN A 262 -15.39 16.96 26.80
N PHE A 263 -14.21 17.03 26.19
CA PHE A 263 -12.94 17.02 26.93
C PHE A 263 -12.76 18.32 27.74
N VAL A 264 -13.15 19.47 27.18
CA VAL A 264 -13.04 20.77 27.85
C VAL A 264 -14.15 20.97 28.89
N ASN A 265 -15.37 20.51 28.61
CA ASN A 265 -16.50 20.60 29.52
C ASN A 265 -17.43 19.38 29.39
N PRO A 266 -17.25 18.33 30.22
CA PRO A 266 -18.04 17.11 30.14
C PRO A 266 -19.53 17.33 30.46
N ASP A 267 -19.86 18.39 31.21
CA ASP A 267 -21.24 18.71 31.58
C ASP A 267 -22.00 19.42 30.45
N LEU A 268 -21.33 19.90 29.40
CA LEU A 268 -21.96 20.66 28.32
C LEU A 268 -22.96 19.81 27.52
N LEU A 269 -22.58 18.60 27.10
CA LEU A 269 -23.49 17.69 26.40
C LEU A 269 -24.58 17.16 27.33
N VAL A 270 -24.26 16.80 28.57
CA VAL A 270 -25.24 16.28 29.54
C VAL A 270 -26.32 17.31 29.86
N ASN A 271 -25.98 18.60 29.89
CA ASN A 271 -26.93 19.69 30.12
C ASN A 271 -27.69 20.15 28.86
N MET A 272 -27.11 19.99 27.67
CA MET A 272 -27.72 20.37 26.39
C MET A 272 -28.60 19.26 25.80
N LEU A 273 -28.27 17.99 26.04
CA LEU A 273 -28.98 16.83 25.48
C LEU A 273 -30.46 16.81 25.89
N PRO A 274 -30.86 17.06 27.16
CA PRO A 274 -32.27 17.13 27.55
C PRO A 274 -33.02 18.34 26.94
N LYS A 275 -32.31 19.44 26.68
CA LYS A 275 -32.88 20.63 26.00
C LYS A 275 -33.11 20.38 24.51
N ILE A 276 -32.18 19.67 23.85
CA ILE A 276 -32.26 19.29 22.43
C ILE A 276 -33.28 18.15 22.23
N LEU A 277 -33.36 17.18 23.16
CA LEU A 277 -34.40 16.15 23.21
C LEU A 277 -35.72 16.65 23.84
N SER A 278 -35.94 17.96 23.91
CA SER A 278 -37.23 18.46 24.38
C SER A 278 -38.36 17.96 23.49
N ARG A 279 -39.50 17.63 24.12
CA ARG A 279 -40.67 17.01 23.46
C ARG A 279 -41.13 17.75 22.20
N GLY A 280 -40.95 19.07 22.14
CA GLY A 280 -41.26 19.90 20.98
C GLY A 280 -40.29 19.73 19.81
N VAL A 281 -38.99 19.58 20.07
CA VAL A 281 -37.96 19.36 19.03
C VAL A 281 -38.08 17.94 18.47
N LEU A 282 -38.30 16.95 19.33
CA LEU A 282 -38.53 15.55 18.95
C LEU A 282 -39.78 15.37 18.08
N TRP A 283 -40.87 16.09 18.40
CA TRP A 283 -42.07 16.08 17.58
C TRP A 283 -41.84 16.72 16.20
N ARG A 284 -41.12 17.85 16.14
CA ARG A 284 -40.75 18.49 14.86
C ARG A 284 -39.82 17.62 14.02
N LEU A 285 -38.85 16.95 14.64
CA LEU A 285 -37.93 16.03 13.96
C LEU A 285 -38.70 14.84 13.37
N ARG A 286 -39.66 14.30 14.15
CA ARG A 286 -40.56 13.23 13.68
C ARG A 286 -41.42 13.70 12.49
N SER A 287 -41.97 14.91 12.53
CA SER A 287 -42.74 15.47 11.43
C SER A 287 -41.93 15.72 10.15
N LEU A 288 -40.62 15.97 10.26
CA LEU A 288 -39.72 16.16 9.11
C LEU A 288 -39.23 14.85 8.49
N LEU A 289 -39.07 13.79 9.30
CA LEU A 289 -38.58 12.49 8.84
C LEU A 289 -39.67 11.58 8.28
N PHE A 290 -40.90 11.68 8.79
CA PHE A 290 -42.01 10.80 8.40
C PHE A 290 -42.51 10.93 6.94
N PRO A 291 -42.46 12.09 6.26
CA PRO A 291 -42.88 12.18 4.87
C PRO A 291 -42.00 11.38 3.89
N SER A 292 -40.79 10.98 4.30
CA SER A 292 -39.79 10.34 3.43
C SER A 292 -39.63 8.83 3.65
N LEU A 293 -40.31 8.26 4.66
CA LEU A 293 -40.09 6.88 5.15
C LEU A 293 -41.32 5.97 5.08
N THR A 294 -42.39 6.38 4.38
CA THR A 294 -43.46 5.46 3.98
C THR A 294 -43.00 4.61 2.79
N LEU A 295 -42.07 3.70 3.05
CA LEU A 295 -41.82 2.54 2.20
C LEU A 295 -42.78 1.45 2.68
N GLU A 296 -43.92 1.39 1.99
CA GLU A 296 -44.73 0.21 1.70
C GLU A 296 -44.26 -1.10 2.37
N THR A 297 -44.71 -1.34 3.60
CA THR A 297 -44.74 -2.67 4.21
C THR A 297 -46.06 -2.85 4.94
N GLU A 298 -47.13 -2.92 4.17
CA GLU A 298 -48.45 -3.33 4.64
C GLU A 298 -48.87 -4.51 3.76
N ASP A 299 -48.27 -5.66 4.03
CA ASP A 299 -48.82 -6.99 3.82
C ASP A 299 -47.75 -8.02 4.21
N MET A 300 -47.82 -8.48 5.45
CA MET A 300 -47.51 -9.85 5.89
C MET A 300 -47.30 -9.84 7.41
N LEU A 301 -48.36 -10.13 8.14
CA LEU A 301 -48.29 -10.91 9.37
C LEU A 301 -49.69 -11.51 9.63
N PRO A 302 -49.82 -12.85 9.71
CA PRO A 302 -51.06 -13.49 10.11
C PRO A 302 -51.18 -13.57 11.64
N HIS A 303 -52.40 -13.31 12.10
CA HIS A 303 -53.01 -13.52 13.43
C HIS A 303 -52.45 -12.73 14.63
#